data_AF-A0A0C2DK59-F1
#
_entry.id   AF-A0A0C2DK59-F1
#
_cell.length_a   1.000
_cell.length_b   1.000
_cell.length_c   1.000
_cell.angle_alpha   90.00
_cell.angle_beta   90.00
_cell.angle_gamma   90.00
#
_symmetry.space_group_name_H-M   'P 1'
#
loop_
_entity.id
_entity.type
_entity.pdbx_description
1 polymer ?
#
loop_
_entity_poly.entity_id
_entity_poly.type
_entity_poly.pdbx_seq_one_letter_code
_entity_poly.pdbx_strand_id
1 'polypeptide(L)'
;MERNDTHTLRLSNAARRTKTVGEIVNLMSIDIDRFQQISPQTMQYWSNPLQIGLALFFLWHQIGISVLSGVAVMMMLFPINFLITMLIRKCQMQQMVYKDERTKMVNEVLNGIKVIKLYAWEPPMEKVISELREKELALIRRAALLRTLSDMFNSASPFLVALSTFGTFIVLDPKNVLTPEIAFVSLTLFNQLRTPMSQVAEIITQTVQVVVSNRRLTEFLISDELSPFCVDNGARDNDEVIKASDSCLAWDKSEMEATLHNIDLSVKKGQLVTVVGRVGHGKSSLLQALLVRIG
;
A
#
# COMPACT_ATOMS: atom_id res chain seq x y z
N MET A 1 8.76 -4.78 17.96
CA MET A 1 8.60 -6.07 17.26
C MET A 1 7.82 -7.07 18.10
N GLU A 2 8.11 -7.23 19.41
CA GLU A 2 7.39 -8.16 20.32
C GLU A 2 5.86 -8.01 20.41
N ARG A 3 5.29 -6.81 20.19
CA ARG A 3 3.84 -6.62 20.33
C ARG A 3 3.02 -7.13 19.13
N ASN A 4 3.59 -7.17 17.92
CA ASN A 4 2.90 -7.73 16.75
C ASN A 4 2.82 -9.26 16.80
N ASP A 5 3.78 -9.90 17.47
CA ASP A 5 3.77 -11.34 17.69
C ASP A 5 2.62 -11.74 18.62
N THR A 6 2.23 -10.89 19.59
CA THR A 6 1.15 -11.24 20.53
C THR A 6 -0.22 -11.43 19.89
N HIS A 7 -0.62 -10.60 18.92
CA HIS A 7 -1.92 -10.75 18.24
C HIS A 7 -1.91 -11.91 17.23
N THR A 8 -0.85 -12.05 16.41
CA THR A 8 -0.74 -13.15 15.43
C THR A 8 -0.67 -14.53 16.10
N LEU A 9 -0.05 -14.62 17.28
CA LEU A 9 0.00 -15.84 18.08
C LEU A 9 -1.32 -16.16 18.80
N ARG A 10 -2.19 -15.17 19.00
CA ARG A 10 -3.49 -15.32 19.69
C ARG A 10 -4.70 -15.39 18.76
N LEU A 11 -4.53 -15.15 17.47
CA LEU A 11 -5.61 -15.26 16.48
C LEU A 11 -6.27 -16.65 16.55
N SER A 12 -7.60 -16.68 16.61
CA SER A 12 -8.37 -17.92 16.58
C SER A 12 -8.17 -18.70 15.28
N ASN A 13 -8.43 -20.01 15.30
CA ASN A 13 -8.30 -20.84 14.10
C ASN A 13 -9.32 -20.47 13.01
N ALA A 14 -10.52 -20.02 13.40
CA ALA A 14 -11.51 -19.44 12.48
C ALA A 14 -10.98 -18.15 11.81
N ALA A 15 -10.44 -17.22 12.61
CA ALA A 15 -9.81 -16.01 12.09
C ALA A 15 -8.61 -16.31 11.19
N ARG A 16 -7.75 -17.29 11.52
CA ARG A 16 -6.62 -17.74 10.68
C ARG A 16 -7.02 -18.35 9.33
N ARG A 17 -8.21 -18.96 9.23
CA ARG A 17 -8.73 -19.46 7.95
C ARG A 17 -9.13 -18.32 7.02
N THR A 18 -9.65 -17.23 7.57
CA THR A 18 -10.05 -16.03 6.80
C THR A 18 -8.87 -15.09 6.52
N LYS A 19 -7.94 -14.95 7.46
CA LYS A 19 -6.73 -14.11 7.36
C LYS A 19 -5.52 -14.97 7.02
N THR A 20 -5.23 -15.11 5.73
CA THR A 20 -4.12 -15.95 5.26
C THR A 20 -2.77 -15.39 5.70
N VAL A 21 -1.75 -16.25 5.80
CA VAL A 21 -0.37 -15.81 6.08
C VAL A 21 0.09 -14.74 5.07
N GLY A 22 -0.33 -14.86 3.80
CA GLY A 22 -0.05 -13.85 2.78
C GLY A 22 -0.70 -12.49 3.07
N GLU A 23 -1.92 -12.47 3.59
CA GLU A 23 -2.58 -11.23 4.01
C GLU A 23 -1.90 -10.57 5.21
N ILE A 24 -1.44 -11.37 6.19
CA ILE A 24 -0.69 -10.87 7.34
C ILE A 24 0.66 -10.28 6.88
N VAL A 25 1.37 -10.96 5.98
CA VAL A 25 2.62 -10.45 5.39
C VAL A 25 2.36 -9.15 4.60
N ASN A 26 1.25 -9.07 3.87
CA ASN A 26 0.86 -7.86 3.15
C ASN A 26 0.54 -6.70 4.10
N LEU A 27 -0.20 -6.96 5.18
CA LEU A 27 -0.46 -5.98 6.23
C LEU A 27 0.87 -5.46 6.83
N MET A 28 1.80 -6.35 7.13
CA MET A 28 3.08 -5.96 7.73
C MET A 28 4.02 -5.22 6.78
N SER A 29 4.01 -5.56 5.49
CA SER A 29 4.97 -5.04 4.51
C SER A 29 4.47 -3.85 3.70
N ILE A 30 3.17 -3.79 3.40
CA ILE A 30 2.56 -2.75 2.55
C ILE A 30 1.71 -1.78 3.37
N ASP A 31 0.83 -2.28 4.24
CA ASP A 31 -0.08 -1.41 4.99
C ASP A 31 0.66 -0.59 6.05
N ILE A 32 1.59 -1.20 6.80
CA ILE A 32 2.44 -0.49 7.77
C ILE A 32 3.34 0.53 7.07
N ASP A 33 3.92 0.18 5.92
CA ASP A 33 4.77 1.08 5.13
C ASP A 33 4.02 2.35 4.71
N ARG A 34 2.75 2.25 4.31
CA ARG A 34 1.91 3.42 4.02
C ARG A 34 1.73 4.35 5.23
N PHE A 35 1.57 3.80 6.43
CA PHE A 35 1.52 4.60 7.66
C PHE A 35 2.86 5.26 7.98
N GLN A 36 3.97 4.56 7.71
CA GLN A 36 5.31 5.12 7.88
C GLN A 36 5.56 6.28 6.91
N GLN A 37 5.09 6.18 5.66
CA GLN A 37 5.27 7.21 4.64
C GLN A 37 4.41 8.46 4.90
N ILE A 38 3.17 8.30 5.39
CA ILE A 38 2.29 9.45 5.65
C ILE A 38 2.69 10.22 6.91
N SER A 39 3.32 9.55 7.88
CA SER A 39 3.64 10.13 9.19
C SER A 39 4.47 11.42 9.08
N PRO A 40 5.59 11.47 8.33
CA PRO A 40 6.32 12.71 8.07
C PRO A 40 5.51 13.78 7.32
N GLN A 41 4.51 13.39 6.52
CA GLN A 41 3.69 14.32 5.73
C GLN A 41 2.56 14.97 6.54
N THR A 42 2.28 14.50 7.76
CA THR A 42 1.19 15.03 8.62
C THR A 42 1.28 16.56 8.79
N MET A 43 2.50 17.10 8.90
CA MET A 43 2.70 18.55 9.06
C MET A 43 2.32 19.34 7.80
N GLN A 44 2.36 18.73 6.63
CA GLN A 44 2.04 19.37 5.35
C GLN A 44 0.54 19.67 5.20
N TYR A 45 -0.33 18.96 5.92
CA TYR A 45 -1.79 19.18 5.85
C TYR A 45 -2.21 20.59 6.24
N TRP A 46 -1.57 21.19 7.25
CA TRP A 46 -1.84 22.58 7.66
C TRP A 46 -0.81 23.55 7.09
N SER A 47 0.44 23.11 6.91
CA SER A 47 1.51 23.94 6.35
C SER A 47 1.24 24.33 4.89
N ASN A 48 0.75 23.42 4.05
CA ASN A 48 0.55 23.70 2.62
C ASN A 48 -0.56 24.76 2.38
N PRO A 49 -1.76 24.64 2.99
CA PRO A 49 -2.77 25.70 2.89
C PRO A 49 -2.28 27.05 3.41
N LEU A 50 -1.55 27.06 4.52
CA LEU A 50 -1.00 28.29 5.11
C LEU A 50 0.04 28.92 4.18
N GLN A 51 0.95 28.14 3.61
CA GLN A 51 1.96 28.62 2.67
C GLN A 51 1.31 29.18 1.39
N ILE A 52 0.29 28.49 0.86
CA ILE A 52 -0.47 28.97 -0.30
C ILE A 52 -1.17 30.30 0.02
N GLY A 53 -1.86 30.37 1.16
CA GLY A 53 -2.57 31.57 1.60
C GLY A 53 -1.65 32.78 1.78
N LEU A 54 -0.53 32.60 2.49
CA LEU A 54 0.44 33.68 2.72
C LEU A 54 1.12 34.15 1.43
N ALA A 55 1.53 33.22 0.56
CA ALA A 55 2.15 33.60 -0.70
C ALA A 55 1.18 34.34 -1.63
N LEU A 56 -0.09 33.91 -1.71
CA LEU A 56 -1.13 34.63 -2.45
C LEU A 56 -1.42 36.01 -1.84
N PHE A 57 -1.44 36.12 -0.50
CA PHE A 57 -1.62 37.40 0.19
C PHE A 57 -0.50 38.40 -0.15
N PHE A 58 0.77 37.97 -0.08
CA PHE A 58 1.90 38.83 -0.43
C PHE A 58 1.95 39.17 -1.92
N LEU A 59 1.64 38.21 -2.80
CA LEU A 59 1.53 38.47 -4.23
C LEU A 59 0.42 39.49 -4.51
N TRP A 60 -0.75 39.35 -3.88
CA TRP A 60 -1.85 40.29 -4.04
C TRP A 60 -1.47 41.71 -3.58
N HIS A 61 -0.72 41.82 -2.48
CA HIS A 61 -0.21 43.12 -2.03
C HIS A 61 0.79 43.74 -3.02
N GLN A 62 1.65 42.93 -3.65
CA GLN A 62 2.72 43.42 -4.53
C GLN A 62 2.24 43.80 -5.94
N ILE A 63 1.37 43.00 -6.55
CA ILE A 63 0.97 43.11 -7.97
C ILE A 63 -0.56 43.13 -8.17
N GLY A 64 -1.34 43.13 -7.08
CA GLY A 64 -2.79 43.34 -7.13
C GLY A 64 -3.54 42.26 -7.91
N ILE A 65 -4.49 42.71 -8.73
CA ILE A 65 -5.41 41.82 -9.46
C ILE A 65 -4.70 40.92 -10.48
N SER A 66 -3.49 41.30 -10.93
CA SER A 66 -2.70 40.57 -11.93
C SER A 66 -2.32 39.16 -11.47
N VAL A 67 -2.28 38.91 -10.16
CA VAL A 67 -2.04 37.59 -9.56
C VAL A 67 -3.03 36.54 -10.06
N LEU A 68 -4.29 36.94 -10.30
CA LEU A 68 -5.32 36.02 -10.79
C LEU A 68 -4.94 35.38 -12.14
N SER A 69 -4.22 36.11 -12.99
CA SER A 69 -3.73 35.59 -14.27
C SER A 69 -2.70 34.47 -14.05
N GLY A 70 -1.75 34.68 -13.13
CA GLY A 70 -0.77 33.66 -12.75
C GLY A 70 -1.41 32.42 -12.14
N VAL A 71 -2.36 32.61 -11.22
CA VAL A 71 -3.12 31.51 -10.60
C VAL A 71 -3.95 30.75 -11.64
N ALA A 72 -4.55 31.43 -12.61
CA ALA A 72 -5.28 30.78 -13.70
C ALA A 72 -4.36 29.89 -14.57
N VAL A 73 -3.16 30.35 -14.91
CA VAL A 73 -2.16 29.54 -15.62
C VAL A 73 -1.73 28.34 -14.78
N MET A 74 -1.49 28.52 -13.48
CA MET A 74 -1.17 27.40 -12.58
C MET A 74 -2.30 26.36 -12.52
N MET A 75 -3.55 26.82 -12.39
CA MET A 75 -4.72 25.93 -12.40
C MET A 75 -4.88 25.21 -13.74
N MET A 76 -4.54 25.84 -14.87
CA MET A 76 -4.60 25.23 -16.21
C MET A 76 -3.50 24.18 -16.42
N LEU A 77 -2.32 24.34 -15.82
CA LEU A 77 -1.23 23.36 -15.92
C LEU A 77 -1.54 22.06 -15.15
N PHE A 78 -2.40 22.12 -14.13
CA PHE A 78 -2.81 20.95 -13.35
C PHE A 78 -3.52 19.86 -14.17
N PRO A 79 -4.63 20.13 -14.90
CA PRO A 79 -5.29 19.12 -15.73
C PRO A 79 -4.41 18.60 -16.86
N ILE A 80 -3.53 19.43 -17.43
CA ILE A 80 -2.56 18.99 -18.46
C ILE A 80 -1.63 17.92 -17.88
N ASN A 81 -1.04 18.19 -16.72
CA ASN A 81 -0.18 17.22 -16.03
C ASN A 81 -0.96 15.95 -15.63
N PHE A 82 -2.22 16.10 -15.18
CA PHE A 82 -3.07 14.96 -14.83
C PHE A 82 -3.36 14.05 -16.04
N LEU A 83 -3.72 14.63 -17.19
CA LEU A 83 -3.98 13.89 -18.42
C LEU A 83 -2.73 13.16 -18.91
N ILE A 84 -1.57 13.82 -18.93
CA ILE A 84 -0.29 13.20 -19.30
C ILE A 84 0.01 12.03 -18.35
N THR A 85 -0.17 12.22 -17.05
CA THR A 85 0.03 11.18 -16.03
C THR A 85 -0.88 9.97 -16.26
N MET A 86 -2.15 10.18 -16.62
CA MET A 86 -3.06 9.07 -16.95
C MET A 86 -2.61 8.31 -18.20
N LEU A 87 -2.10 8.99 -19.22
CA LEU A 87 -1.56 8.35 -20.43
C LEU A 87 -0.28 7.54 -20.12
N ILE A 88 0.60 8.08 -19.27
CA ILE A 88 1.79 7.38 -18.79
C ILE A 88 1.37 6.09 -18.04
N ARG A 89 0.41 6.18 -17.11
CA ARG A 89 -0.11 5.03 -16.38
C ARG A 89 -0.68 3.96 -17.31
N LYS A 90 -1.43 4.35 -18.35
CA LYS A 90 -1.94 3.42 -19.35
C LYS A 90 -0.82 2.68 -20.09
N CYS A 91 0.24 3.39 -20.50
CA CYS A 91 1.40 2.78 -21.14
C CYS A 91 2.14 1.83 -20.18
N GLN A 92 2.31 2.22 -18.91
CA GLN A 92 2.95 1.39 -17.89
C GLN A 92 2.17 0.10 -17.61
N MET A 93 0.84 0.17 -17.52
CA MET A 93 0.01 -1.02 -17.35
C MET A 93 0.16 -2.00 -18.51
N GLN A 94 0.14 -1.51 -19.75
CA GLN A 94 0.37 -2.37 -20.93
C GLN A 94 1.80 -2.94 -20.96
N GLN A 95 2.79 -2.15 -20.52
CA GLN A 95 4.18 -2.59 -20.44
C GLN A 95 4.34 -3.74 -19.43
N MET A 96 3.63 -3.70 -18.30
CA MET A 96 3.68 -4.79 -17.31
C MET A 96 3.24 -6.13 -17.91
N VAL A 97 2.23 -6.14 -18.78
CA VAL A 97 1.79 -7.38 -19.45
C VAL A 97 2.93 -8.03 -20.25
N TYR A 98 3.60 -7.28 -21.12
CA TYR A 98 4.73 -7.81 -21.90
C TYR A 98 5.94 -8.14 -21.03
N LYS A 99 6.17 -7.37 -19.96
CA LYS A 99 7.25 -7.64 -19.00
C LYS A 99 7.02 -8.97 -18.28
N ASP A 100 5.79 -9.26 -17.87
CA ASP A 100 5.42 -10.49 -17.17
C ASP A 100 5.53 -11.69 -18.11
N GLU A 101 5.02 -11.56 -19.34
CA GLU A 101 5.14 -12.59 -20.38
C GLU A 101 6.61 -12.88 -20.71
N ARG A 102 7.43 -11.85 -20.92
CA ARG A 102 8.88 -12.01 -21.15
C ARG A 102 9.56 -12.70 -19.98
N THR A 103 9.23 -12.33 -18.75
CA THR A 103 9.83 -12.92 -17.54
C THR A 103 9.43 -14.37 -17.37
N LYS A 104 8.17 -14.71 -17.70
CA LYS A 104 7.70 -16.10 -17.76
C LYS A 104 8.47 -16.91 -18.80
N MET A 105 8.60 -16.41 -20.03
CA MET A 105 9.33 -17.09 -21.10
C MET A 105 10.80 -17.33 -20.74
N VAL A 106 11.46 -16.34 -20.13
CA VAL A 106 12.84 -16.49 -19.64
C VAL A 106 12.92 -17.61 -18.58
N ASN A 107 11.97 -17.67 -17.65
CA ASN A 107 11.93 -18.75 -16.65
C ASN A 107 11.73 -20.13 -17.27
N GLU A 108 10.84 -20.26 -18.28
CA GLU A 108 10.63 -21.52 -19.00
C GLU A 108 11.91 -21.99 -19.72
N VAL A 109 12.62 -21.07 -20.39
CA VAL A 109 13.90 -21.35 -21.04
C VAL A 109 14.96 -21.79 -20.04
N LEU A 110 15.07 -21.12 -18.90
CA LEU A 110 16.06 -21.46 -17.87
C LEU A 110 15.78 -22.83 -17.23
N ASN A 111 14.51 -23.13 -16.94
CA ASN A 111 14.12 -24.43 -16.41
C ASN A 111 14.34 -25.56 -17.43
N GLY A 112 14.15 -25.28 -18.73
CA GLY A 112 14.30 -26.22 -19.84
C GLY A 112 15.67 -26.22 -20.53
N ILE A 113 16.69 -25.55 -19.99
CA ILE A 113 17.88 -25.17 -20.74
C ILE A 113 18.64 -26.36 -21.37
N LYS A 114 18.70 -27.51 -20.68
CA LYS A 114 19.38 -28.71 -21.19
C LYS A 114 18.73 -29.24 -22.48
N VAL A 115 17.40 -29.25 -22.53
CA VAL A 115 16.63 -29.73 -23.69
C VAL A 115 16.80 -28.75 -24.86
N ILE A 116 16.72 -27.44 -24.59
CA ILE A 116 16.90 -26.40 -25.61
C ILE A 116 18.28 -26.52 -26.27
N LYS A 117 19.35 -26.70 -25.48
CA LYS A 117 20.71 -26.90 -25.99
C LYS A 117 20.86 -28.19 -26.80
N LEU A 118 20.23 -29.28 -26.36
CA LEU A 118 20.27 -30.56 -27.06
C LEU A 118 19.69 -30.46 -28.49
N TYR A 119 18.67 -29.63 -28.67
CA TYR A 119 18.01 -29.41 -29.97
C TYR A 119 18.50 -28.17 -30.73
N ALA A 120 19.51 -27.45 -30.21
CA ALA A 120 19.99 -26.19 -30.77
C ALA A 120 18.87 -25.14 -30.98
N TRP A 121 17.90 -25.09 -30.05
CA TRP A 121 16.75 -24.18 -30.10
C TRP A 121 17.01 -22.81 -29.46
N GLU A 122 18.24 -22.47 -29.11
CA GLU A 122 18.56 -21.16 -28.51
C GLU A 122 18.22 -19.99 -29.44
N PRO A 123 18.60 -19.97 -30.73
CA PRO A 123 18.29 -18.84 -31.62
C PRO A 123 16.78 -18.57 -31.80
N PRO A 124 15.90 -19.58 -32.02
CA PRO A 124 14.47 -19.30 -32.10
C PRO A 124 13.87 -18.86 -30.77
N MET A 125 14.32 -19.38 -29.62
CA MET A 125 13.86 -18.92 -28.31
C MET A 125 14.29 -17.48 -28.00
N GLU A 126 15.52 -17.11 -28.37
CA GLU A 126 16.02 -15.75 -28.28
C GLU A 126 15.16 -14.78 -29.10
N LYS A 127 14.78 -15.18 -30.33
CA LYS A 127 13.94 -14.37 -31.19
C LYS A 127 12.58 -14.08 -30.55
N VAL A 128 11.91 -15.09 -29.99
CA VAL A 128 10.62 -14.92 -29.29
C VAL A 128 10.74 -13.94 -28.12
N ILE A 129 11.79 -14.08 -27.29
CA ILE A 129 12.03 -13.18 -26.16
C ILE A 129 12.33 -11.75 -26.64
N SER A 130 13.07 -11.61 -27.76
CA SER A 130 13.42 -10.32 -28.34
C SER A 130 12.21 -9.59 -28.91
N GLU A 131 11.28 -10.30 -29.57
CA GLU A 131 10.03 -9.73 -30.06
C GLU A 131 9.15 -9.19 -28.91
N LEU A 132 9.09 -9.90 -27.78
CA LEU A 132 8.43 -9.39 -26.56
C LEU A 132 9.15 -8.15 -26.02
N ARG A 133 10.48 -8.16 -26.03
CA ARG A 133 11.29 -7.03 -25.56
C ARG A 133 11.09 -5.78 -26.43
N GLU A 134 10.96 -5.92 -27.74
CA GLU A 134 10.68 -4.78 -28.63
C GLU A 134 9.33 -4.12 -28.33
N LYS A 135 8.28 -4.93 -28.12
CA LYS A 135 6.96 -4.44 -27.71
C LYS A 135 7.02 -3.73 -26.35
N GLU A 136 7.73 -4.31 -25.39
CA GLU A 136 7.98 -3.70 -24.08
C GLU A 136 8.69 -2.35 -24.22
N LEU A 137 9.76 -2.30 -25.02
CA LEU A 137 10.56 -1.08 -25.25
C LEU A 137 9.78 0.01 -25.97
N ALA A 138 8.89 -0.33 -26.91
CA ALA A 138 8.04 0.65 -27.58
C ALA A 138 7.14 1.40 -26.58
N LEU A 139 6.56 0.68 -25.62
CA LEU A 139 5.75 1.27 -24.56
C LEU A 139 6.59 2.09 -23.57
N ILE A 140 7.78 1.60 -23.20
CA ILE A 140 8.73 2.34 -22.36
C ILE A 140 9.11 3.67 -23.03
N ARG A 141 9.46 3.64 -24.32
CA ARG A 141 9.79 4.86 -25.09
C ARG A 141 8.63 5.83 -25.13
N ARG A 142 7.41 5.36 -25.41
CA ARG A 142 6.21 6.21 -25.41
C ARG A 142 5.96 6.86 -24.05
N ALA A 143 6.06 6.09 -22.97
CA ALA A 143 5.92 6.60 -21.61
C ALA A 143 7.03 7.61 -21.26
N ALA A 144 8.26 7.34 -21.68
CA ALA A 144 9.40 8.24 -21.49
C ALA A 144 9.19 9.57 -22.22
N LEU A 145 8.73 9.55 -23.48
CA LEU A 145 8.41 10.77 -24.25
C LEU A 145 7.32 11.61 -23.57
N LEU A 146 6.26 10.95 -23.09
CA LEU A 146 5.21 11.63 -22.33
C LEU A 146 5.73 12.22 -21.02
N ARG A 147 6.62 11.51 -20.33
CA ARG A 147 7.26 11.99 -19.10
C ARG A 147 8.14 13.20 -19.36
N THR A 148 8.99 13.16 -20.39
CA THR A 148 9.82 14.31 -20.78
C THR A 148 8.96 15.51 -21.15
N LEU A 149 7.81 15.30 -21.80
CA LEU A 149 6.88 16.40 -22.11
C LEU A 149 6.31 17.03 -20.83
N SER A 150 5.91 16.23 -19.85
CA SER A 150 5.48 16.74 -18.53
C SER A 150 6.59 17.49 -17.81
N ASP A 151 7.82 16.96 -17.83
CA ASP A 151 8.99 17.61 -17.21
C ASP A 151 9.30 18.96 -17.89
N MET A 152 9.14 19.05 -19.21
CA MET A 152 9.27 20.31 -19.96
C MET A 152 8.21 21.34 -19.54
N PHE A 153 6.93 20.95 -19.46
CA PHE A 153 5.87 21.85 -18.97
C PHE A 153 6.12 22.31 -17.54
N ASN A 154 6.55 21.40 -16.67
CA ASN A 154 6.88 21.69 -15.29
C ASN A 154 8.07 22.66 -15.19
N SER A 155 9.09 22.51 -16.04
CA SER A 155 10.25 23.39 -16.07
C SER A 155 9.91 24.77 -16.65
N ALA A 156 9.02 24.84 -17.63
CA ALA A 156 8.54 26.09 -18.23
C ALA A 156 7.48 26.81 -17.39
N SER A 157 6.86 26.14 -16.41
CA SER A 157 5.77 26.68 -15.60
C SER A 157 6.08 28.04 -14.95
N PRO A 158 7.22 28.24 -14.25
CA PRO A 158 7.53 29.55 -13.66
C PRO A 158 7.59 30.69 -14.67
N PHE A 159 8.15 30.40 -15.86
CA PHE A 159 8.24 31.36 -16.95
C PHE A 159 6.85 31.71 -17.49
N LEU A 160 6.00 30.71 -17.74
CA LEU A 160 4.63 30.93 -18.24
C LEU A 160 3.78 31.75 -17.26
N VAL A 161 3.88 31.43 -15.96
CA VAL A 161 3.18 32.18 -14.90
C VAL A 161 3.68 33.61 -14.82
N ALA A 162 5.00 33.82 -14.81
CA ALA A 162 5.59 35.16 -14.75
C ALA A 162 5.22 35.99 -15.98
N LEU A 163 5.30 35.41 -17.19
CA LEU A 163 4.93 36.07 -18.43
C LEU A 163 3.47 36.51 -18.43
N SER A 164 2.56 35.63 -18.00
CA SER A 164 1.13 35.93 -17.90
C SER A 164 0.84 37.02 -16.86
N THR A 165 1.47 36.92 -15.69
CA THR A 165 1.24 37.86 -14.58
C THR A 165 1.82 39.24 -14.88
N PHE A 166 3.05 39.33 -15.34
CA PHE A 166 3.67 40.62 -15.66
C PHE A 166 3.08 41.23 -16.92
N GLY A 167 2.70 40.41 -17.90
CA GLY A 167 1.96 40.86 -19.09
C GLY A 167 0.64 41.52 -18.71
N THR A 168 -0.15 40.87 -17.83
CA THR A 168 -1.40 41.48 -17.33
C THR A 168 -1.15 42.70 -16.46
N PHE A 169 -0.12 42.70 -15.61
CA PHE A 169 0.25 43.84 -14.76
C PHE A 169 0.52 45.11 -15.57
N ILE A 170 1.26 45.02 -16.67
CA ILE A 170 1.57 46.16 -17.53
C ILE A 170 0.34 46.61 -18.34
N VAL A 171 -0.51 45.67 -18.77
CA VAL A 171 -1.68 45.98 -19.63
C VAL A 171 -2.85 46.57 -18.83
N LEU A 172 -3.01 46.21 -17.55
CA LEU A 172 -4.15 46.62 -16.72
C LEU A 172 -4.18 48.12 -16.38
N ASP A 173 -3.03 48.72 -16.06
CA ASP A 173 -2.93 50.15 -15.75
C ASP A 173 -1.61 50.70 -16.33
N PRO A 174 -1.64 51.75 -17.16
CA PRO A 174 -0.44 52.43 -17.65
C PRO A 174 0.50 52.96 -16.55
N LYS A 175 0.00 53.12 -15.32
CA LYS A 175 0.80 53.55 -14.15
C LYS A 175 1.59 52.42 -13.49
N ASN A 176 1.30 51.16 -13.84
CA ASN A 176 2.00 50.01 -13.29
C ASN A 176 3.41 49.92 -13.87
N VAL A 177 4.41 50.28 -13.08
CA VAL A 177 5.81 50.16 -13.46
C VAL A 177 6.37 48.86 -12.87
N LEU A 178 6.81 47.96 -13.74
CA LEU A 178 7.46 46.72 -13.32
C LEU A 178 8.89 47.04 -12.86
N THR A 179 9.06 47.28 -11.56
CA THR A 179 10.39 47.45 -10.96
C THR A 179 11.07 46.08 -10.78
N PRO A 180 12.42 46.02 -10.75
CA PRO A 180 13.14 44.78 -10.48
C PRO A 180 12.73 44.14 -9.15
N GLU A 181 12.46 44.95 -8.12
CA GLU A 181 11.97 44.48 -6.82
C GLU A 181 10.63 43.74 -6.95
N ILE A 182 9.64 44.35 -7.63
CA ILE A 182 8.34 43.71 -7.88
C ILE A 182 8.52 42.40 -8.66
N ALA A 183 9.35 42.39 -9.69
CA ALA A 183 9.56 41.23 -10.53
C ALA A 183 10.23 40.05 -9.78
N PHE A 184 11.34 40.30 -9.08
CA PHE A 184 12.09 39.26 -8.37
C PHE A 184 11.35 38.71 -7.15
N VAL A 185 10.68 39.58 -6.38
CA VAL A 185 9.86 39.14 -5.23
C VAL A 185 8.70 38.29 -5.71
N SER A 186 7.97 38.72 -6.75
CA SER A 186 6.84 37.95 -7.29
C SER A 186 7.28 36.61 -7.88
N LEU A 187 8.40 36.57 -8.61
CA LEU A 187 8.94 35.32 -9.17
C LEU A 187 9.32 34.32 -8.06
N THR A 188 9.95 34.82 -6.99
CA THR A 188 10.28 34.01 -5.80
C THR A 188 9.02 33.42 -5.17
N LEU A 189 7.99 34.23 -4.96
CA LEU A 189 6.72 33.79 -4.37
C LEU A 189 5.99 32.77 -5.26
N PHE A 190 5.98 32.96 -6.58
CA PHE A 190 5.41 31.97 -7.51
C PHE A 190 6.17 30.64 -7.49
N ASN A 191 7.50 30.67 -7.41
CA ASN A 191 8.30 29.45 -7.28
C ASN A 191 8.01 28.71 -5.96
N GLN A 192 7.80 29.44 -4.87
CA GLN A 192 7.42 28.84 -3.58
C GLN A 192 6.02 28.22 -3.60
N LEU A 193 5.08 28.74 -4.40
CA LEU A 193 3.73 28.19 -4.54
C LEU A 193 3.69 26.84 -5.29
N ARG A 194 4.70 26.54 -6.10
CA ARG A 194 4.71 25.34 -6.94
C ARG A 194 4.70 24.04 -6.13
N THR A 195 5.58 23.95 -5.14
CA THR A 195 5.73 22.76 -4.29
C THR A 195 4.45 22.41 -3.54
N PRO A 196 3.85 23.30 -2.72
CA PRO A 196 2.65 22.97 -1.97
C PRO A 196 1.47 22.65 -2.88
N MET A 197 1.32 23.33 -4.03
CA MET A 197 0.27 23.02 -5.02
C MET A 197 0.40 21.61 -5.60
N SER A 198 1.63 21.16 -5.88
CA SER A 198 1.86 19.79 -6.38
C SER A 198 1.63 18.72 -5.30
N GLN A 199 1.98 19.03 -4.05
CA GLN A 199 1.84 18.12 -2.92
C GLN A 199 0.39 17.88 -2.52
N VAL A 200 -0.55 18.80 -2.79
CA VAL A 200 -1.97 18.60 -2.48
C VAL A 200 -2.50 17.29 -3.08
N ALA A 201 -2.19 17.00 -4.35
CA ALA A 201 -2.64 15.79 -5.01
C ALA A 201 -1.99 14.51 -4.44
N GLU A 202 -0.73 14.61 -4.04
CA GLU A 202 0.01 13.52 -3.42
C GLU A 202 -0.58 13.18 -2.05
N ILE A 203 -0.77 14.20 -1.21
CA ILE A 203 -1.37 14.06 0.13
C ILE A 203 -2.75 13.39 0.01
N ILE A 204 -3.63 13.87 -0.88
CA ILE A 204 -4.96 13.26 -1.10
C ILE A 204 -4.83 11.76 -1.45
N THR A 205 -3.91 11.43 -2.36
CA THR A 205 -3.71 10.04 -2.78
C THR A 205 -3.21 9.17 -1.63
N GLN A 206 -2.24 9.66 -0.85
CA GLN A 206 -1.71 8.96 0.31
C GLN A 206 -2.77 8.80 1.42
N THR A 207 -3.59 9.83 1.66
CA THR A 207 -4.72 9.74 2.60
C THR A 207 -5.65 8.61 2.20
N VAL A 208 -6.06 8.54 0.93
CA VAL A 208 -6.95 7.47 0.44
C VAL A 208 -6.32 6.09 0.67
N GLN A 209 -5.03 5.92 0.37
CA GLN A 209 -4.33 4.65 0.59
C GLN A 209 -4.26 4.28 2.06
N VAL A 210 -3.99 5.24 2.95
CA VAL A 210 -3.93 5.02 4.39
C VAL A 210 -5.31 4.72 4.96
N VAL A 211 -6.38 5.35 4.49
CA VAL A 211 -7.76 5.04 4.91
C VAL A 211 -8.12 3.58 4.59
N VAL A 212 -7.81 3.10 3.38
CA VAL A 212 -8.03 1.69 3.01
C VAL A 212 -7.17 0.74 3.85
N SER A 213 -5.93 1.16 4.15
CA SER A 213 -5.01 0.34 4.95
C SER A 213 -5.43 0.28 6.42
N ASN A 214 -5.87 1.40 6.96
CA ASN A 214 -6.44 1.51 8.30
C ASN A 214 -7.65 0.59 8.46
N ARG A 215 -8.53 0.52 7.45
CA ARG A 215 -9.67 -0.40 7.46
C ARG A 215 -9.21 -1.86 7.60
N ARG A 216 -8.24 -2.28 6.78
CA ARG A 216 -7.71 -3.66 6.82
C ARG A 216 -6.98 -3.97 8.13
N LEU A 217 -6.20 -3.03 8.64
CA LEU A 217 -5.50 -3.19 9.92
C LEU A 217 -6.48 -3.25 11.10
N THR A 218 -7.51 -2.40 11.10
CA THR A 218 -8.58 -2.41 12.11
C THR A 218 -9.33 -3.74 12.11
N GLU A 219 -9.70 -4.23 10.92
CA GLU A 219 -10.36 -5.52 10.77
C GLU A 219 -9.50 -6.69 11.27
N PHE A 220 -8.17 -6.61 11.08
CA PHE A 220 -7.24 -7.59 11.62
C PHE A 220 -7.12 -7.50 13.16
N LEU A 221 -6.97 -6.29 13.71
CA LEU A 221 -6.79 -6.08 15.15
C LEU A 221 -8.03 -6.37 15.98
N ILE A 222 -9.24 -6.31 15.38
CA ILE A 222 -10.51 -6.63 16.03
C ILE A 222 -10.93 -8.08 15.76
N SER A 223 -10.14 -8.86 15.00
CA SER A 223 -10.47 -10.26 14.73
C SER A 223 -10.48 -11.12 16.01
N ASP A 224 -11.34 -12.14 16.04
CA ASP A 224 -11.50 -13.02 17.19
C ASP A 224 -10.18 -13.68 17.60
N GLU A 225 -9.77 -13.42 18.84
CA GLU A 225 -8.66 -14.09 19.51
C GLU A 225 -9.14 -15.32 20.29
N LEU A 226 -8.26 -16.31 20.42
CA LEU A 226 -8.44 -17.41 21.37
C LEU A 226 -8.47 -16.84 22.79
N SER A 227 -9.53 -17.17 23.53
CA SER A 227 -9.64 -16.70 24.91
C SER A 227 -8.56 -17.37 25.77
N PRO A 228 -7.76 -16.61 26.55
CA PRO A 228 -6.74 -17.20 27.41
C PRO A 228 -7.33 -17.94 28.62
N PHE A 229 -8.66 -17.87 28.80
CA PHE A 229 -9.39 -18.44 29.93
C PHE A 229 -10.03 -19.81 29.61
N CYS A 230 -9.83 -20.36 28.40
CA CYS A 230 -10.37 -21.69 28.07
C CYS A 230 -9.75 -22.81 28.92
N VAL A 231 -8.54 -22.61 29.45
CA VAL A 231 -7.82 -23.59 30.26
C VAL A 231 -7.31 -22.93 31.54
N ASP A 232 -7.66 -23.53 32.68
CA ASP A 232 -7.11 -23.16 33.98
C ASP A 232 -5.66 -23.68 34.08
N ASN A 233 -4.69 -22.78 33.90
CA ASN A 233 -3.27 -23.08 34.10
C ASN A 233 -2.83 -22.96 35.57
N GLY A 234 -3.78 -22.76 36.50
CA GLY A 234 -3.53 -22.81 37.93
C GLY A 234 -3.17 -24.23 38.35
N ALA A 235 -1.87 -24.50 38.48
CA ALA A 235 -1.39 -25.76 39.05
C ALA A 235 -1.94 -25.90 40.48
N ARG A 236 -2.96 -26.73 40.65
CA ARG A 236 -3.36 -27.24 41.96
C ARG A 236 -2.41 -28.39 42.27
N ASP A 237 -1.92 -28.46 43.50
CA ASP A 237 -0.97 -29.49 43.99
C ASP A 237 -1.62 -30.88 44.12
N ASN A 238 -2.47 -31.22 43.16
CA ASN A 238 -3.09 -32.52 43.01
C ASN A 238 -2.32 -33.25 41.90
N ASP A 239 -2.11 -34.55 42.07
CA ASP A 239 -1.40 -35.44 41.15
C ASP A 239 -2.00 -35.49 39.71
N GLU A 240 -3.12 -34.79 39.45
CA GLU A 240 -3.84 -34.66 38.17
C GLU A 240 -3.29 -33.49 37.35
N VAL A 241 -2.64 -33.77 36.21
CA VAL A 241 -1.99 -32.78 35.33
C VAL A 241 -2.93 -32.30 34.22
N ILE A 242 -3.87 -33.13 33.79
CA ILE A 242 -4.88 -32.79 32.79
C ILE A 242 -6.23 -33.25 33.32
N LYS A 243 -7.21 -32.35 33.35
CA LYS A 243 -8.61 -32.66 33.69
C LYS A 243 -9.55 -31.95 32.73
N ALA A 244 -10.33 -32.72 31.99
CA ALA A 244 -11.46 -32.24 31.21
C ALA A 244 -12.71 -32.97 31.73
N SER A 245 -13.78 -32.23 32.00
CA SER A 245 -15.04 -32.79 32.47
C SER A 245 -16.19 -32.13 31.73
N ASP A 246 -17.08 -32.94 31.15
CA ASP A 246 -18.27 -32.51 30.40
C ASP A 246 -17.98 -31.40 29.36
N SER A 247 -16.87 -31.52 28.63
CA SER A 247 -16.47 -30.50 27.66
C SER A 247 -16.93 -30.82 26.25
N CYS A 248 -17.55 -29.83 25.60
CA CYS A 248 -17.89 -29.83 24.19
C CYS A 248 -17.04 -28.77 23.47
N LEU A 249 -16.36 -29.15 22.39
CA LEU A 249 -15.36 -28.30 21.73
C LEU A 249 -15.61 -28.24 20.22
N ALA A 250 -15.64 -27.02 19.67
CA ALA A 250 -15.84 -26.74 18.25
C ALA A 250 -14.67 -25.92 17.69
N TRP A 251 -14.39 -26.05 16.38
CA TRP A 251 -13.31 -25.26 15.76
C TRP A 251 -13.69 -23.81 15.47
N ASP A 252 -14.99 -23.58 15.33
CA ASP A 252 -15.56 -22.29 15.03
C ASP A 252 -16.81 -22.09 15.90
N LYS A 253 -16.99 -20.87 16.42
CA LYS A 253 -18.17 -20.49 17.21
C LYS A 253 -19.47 -20.59 16.38
N SER A 254 -19.36 -20.58 15.06
CA SER A 254 -20.48 -20.65 14.12
C SER A 254 -20.88 -22.08 13.73
N GLU A 255 -20.11 -23.10 14.10
CA GLU A 255 -20.49 -24.50 13.86
C GLU A 255 -21.64 -24.90 14.79
N MET A 256 -22.75 -25.40 14.22
CA MET A 256 -23.92 -25.87 14.98
C MET A 256 -23.64 -27.15 15.78
N GLU A 257 -22.65 -27.94 15.38
CA GLU A 257 -22.25 -29.18 16.05
C GLU A 257 -20.80 -29.10 16.51
N ALA A 258 -20.55 -29.48 17.77
CA ALA A 258 -19.20 -29.55 18.30
C ALA A 258 -18.44 -30.73 17.67
N THR A 259 -17.15 -30.56 17.39
CA THR A 259 -16.33 -31.66 16.84
C THR A 259 -16.04 -32.73 17.90
N LEU A 260 -16.03 -32.33 19.17
CA LEU A 260 -15.86 -33.22 20.31
C LEU A 260 -16.98 -32.97 21.31
N HIS A 261 -17.61 -34.05 21.77
CA HIS A 261 -18.72 -34.01 22.72
C HIS A 261 -18.40 -34.83 23.97
N ASN A 262 -18.85 -34.34 25.13
CA ASN A 262 -18.82 -35.02 26.43
C ASN A 262 -17.45 -35.64 26.74
N ILE A 263 -16.37 -34.85 26.64
CA ILE A 263 -15.04 -35.33 27.00
C ILE A 263 -14.86 -35.28 28.51
N ASP A 264 -14.75 -36.47 29.09
CA ASP A 264 -14.31 -36.71 30.46
C ASP A 264 -12.95 -37.43 30.46
N LEU A 265 -11.90 -36.72 30.88
CA LEU A 265 -10.52 -37.21 30.91
C LEU A 265 -9.79 -36.69 32.15
N SER A 266 -9.15 -37.60 32.90
CA SER A 266 -8.20 -37.25 33.98
C SER A 266 -6.88 -37.99 33.73
N VAL A 267 -5.76 -37.25 33.70
CA VAL A 267 -4.41 -37.80 33.50
C VAL A 267 -3.53 -37.35 34.66
N LYS A 268 -2.84 -38.32 35.28
CA LYS A 268 -1.93 -38.07 36.41
C LYS A 268 -0.48 -37.91 35.96
N LYS A 269 0.32 -37.28 36.83
CA LYS A 269 1.76 -37.10 36.60
C LYS A 269 2.45 -38.46 36.45
N GLY A 270 3.32 -38.59 35.44
CA GLY A 270 4.08 -39.81 35.18
C GLY A 270 3.33 -40.92 34.44
N GLN A 271 2.09 -40.68 33.98
CA GLN A 271 1.35 -41.64 33.17
C GLN A 271 1.69 -41.51 31.67
N LEU A 272 1.87 -42.65 31.00
CA LEU A 272 1.93 -42.74 29.54
C LEU A 272 0.54 -43.08 29.01
N VAL A 273 -0.10 -42.12 28.32
CA VAL A 273 -1.45 -42.27 27.78
C VAL A 273 -1.39 -42.36 26.25
N THR A 274 -2.11 -43.33 25.68
CA THR A 274 -2.21 -43.54 24.23
C THR A 274 -3.64 -43.29 23.77
N VAL A 275 -3.83 -42.44 22.77
CA VAL A 275 -5.14 -42.16 22.16
C VAL A 275 -5.27 -42.95 20.86
N VAL A 276 -6.28 -43.84 20.79
CA VAL A 276 -6.57 -44.68 19.61
C VAL A 276 -7.97 -44.44 19.08
N GLY A 277 -8.19 -44.68 17.79
CA GLY A 277 -9.49 -44.49 17.14
C GLY A 277 -9.39 -44.49 15.62
N ARG A 278 -10.53 -44.48 14.93
CA ARG A 278 -10.62 -44.47 13.46
C ARG A 278 -10.19 -43.12 12.86
N VAL A 279 -9.86 -43.09 11.57
CA VAL A 279 -9.53 -41.85 10.84
C VAL A 279 -10.72 -40.87 10.92
N GLY A 280 -10.45 -39.58 11.14
CA GLY A 280 -11.50 -38.55 11.24
C GLY A 280 -12.24 -38.43 12.58
N HIS A 281 -11.97 -39.28 13.57
CA HIS A 281 -12.69 -39.26 14.87
C HIS A 281 -12.09 -38.26 15.89
N GLY A 282 -11.64 -37.09 15.45
CA GLY A 282 -11.25 -36.01 16.37
C GLY A 282 -9.98 -36.24 17.22
N LYS A 283 -9.20 -37.30 17.02
CA LYS A 283 -7.95 -37.55 17.79
C LYS A 283 -6.98 -36.35 17.79
N SER A 284 -6.74 -35.76 16.62
CA SER A 284 -5.90 -34.58 16.49
C SER A 284 -6.57 -33.34 17.08
N SER A 285 -7.89 -33.23 17.00
CA SER A 285 -8.67 -32.15 17.63
C SER A 285 -8.55 -32.20 19.15
N LEU A 286 -8.63 -33.39 19.77
CA LEU A 286 -8.46 -33.59 21.20
C LEU A 286 -7.09 -33.06 21.69
N LEU A 287 -6.01 -33.39 20.97
CA LEU A 287 -4.68 -32.88 21.27
C LEU A 287 -4.58 -31.35 21.11
N GLN A 288 -5.25 -30.79 20.10
CA GLN A 288 -5.24 -29.34 19.88
C GLN A 288 -6.09 -28.58 20.91
N ALA A 289 -7.17 -29.18 21.41
CA ALA A 289 -7.96 -28.62 22.50
C ALA A 289 -7.16 -28.53 23.80
N LEU A 290 -6.41 -29.58 24.15
CA LEU A 290 -5.51 -29.57 25.31
C LEU A 290 -4.41 -28.51 25.21
N LEU A 291 -4.02 -28.13 24.00
CA LEU A 291 -3.03 -27.07 23.72
C LEU A 291 -3.66 -25.67 23.58
N VAL A 292 -4.93 -25.49 23.97
CA VAL A 292 -5.66 -24.22 23.89
C VAL A 292 -5.74 -23.66 22.46
N ARG A 293 -5.93 -24.54 21.47
CA ARG A 293 -6.17 -24.13 20.07
C ARG A 293 -7.63 -24.26 19.65
N ILE A 294 -8.46 -24.91 20.46
CA ILE A 294 -9.89 -25.12 20.23
C ILE A 294 -10.59 -24.69 21.52
N GLY A 295 -11.65 -23.90 21.41
CA GLY A 295 -12.39 -23.34 22.54
C GLY A 295 -13.78 -22.92 22.12
#